data_AF-A0A7V7D2G3-F1
#
_entry.id   AF-A0A7V7D2G3-F1
#
_cell.length_a   1.000
_cell.length_b   1.000
_cell.length_c   1.000
_cell.angle_alpha   90.00
_cell.angle_beta   90.00
_cell.angle_gamma   90.00
#
_symmetry.space_group_name_H-M   'P 1'
#
loop_
_entity.id
_entity.type
_entity.pdbx_description
1 polymer ?
#
loop_
_entity_poly.entity_id
_entity_poly.type
_entity_poly.pdbx_seq_one_letter_code
_entity_poly.pdbx_strand_id
1 'polypeptide(L)'
;GAFIHVDLHLILPRTFTLEEAHREAEEVEAIMEGAYDGRAGVLVHLDACADPDCPACRRNACRLRETDCSHQGPWNVEIVISERAGDPPLWDSPHKQG
;
A
#
# COMPACT_ATOMS: atom_id res chain seq x y z
N GLY A 1 -13.53 -24.60 -9.61
CA GLY A 1 -12.10 -24.31 -9.38
C GLY A 1 -11.97 -23.52 -8.09
N ALA A 2 -10.78 -23.48 -7.49
CA ALA A 2 -10.53 -22.64 -6.31
C ALA A 2 -10.67 -21.16 -6.70
N PHE A 3 -11.44 -20.41 -5.92
CA PHE A 3 -11.55 -18.95 -6.01
C PHE A 3 -10.56 -18.36 -5.01
N ILE A 4 -9.77 -17.37 -5.43
CA ILE A 4 -8.69 -16.80 -4.63
C ILE A 4 -9.20 -15.51 -3.99
N HIS A 5 -8.96 -15.35 -2.69
CA HIS A 5 -9.20 -14.09 -2.00
C HIS A 5 -7.85 -13.45 -1.68
N VAL A 6 -7.67 -12.19 -2.06
CA VAL A 6 -6.46 -11.42 -1.80
C VAL A 6 -6.85 -10.19 -0.99
N ASP A 7 -6.22 -10.00 0.16
CA ASP A 7 -6.29 -8.76 0.96
C ASP A 7 -4.89 -8.13 0.92
N LEU A 8 -4.82 -6.83 0.60
CA LEU A 8 -3.56 -6.11 0.56
C LEU A 8 -3.70 -4.67 0.99
N HIS A 9 -2.60 -4.11 1.49
CA HIS A 9 -2.45 -2.69 1.76
C HIS A 9 -1.72 -2.01 0.59
N LEU A 10 -2.29 -0.92 0.08
CA LEU A 10 -1.68 -0.06 -0.93
C LEU A 10 -1.40 1.31 -0.34
N ILE A 11 -0.11 1.61 -0.14
CA ILE A 11 0.35 2.91 0.36
C ILE A 11 0.49 3.88 -0.81
N LEU A 12 -0.29 4.97 -0.77
CA LEU A 12 -0.35 5.99 -1.82
C LEU A 12 0.12 7.36 -1.31
N PRO A 13 0.50 8.30 -2.19
CA PRO A 13 0.87 9.65 -1.76
C PRO A 13 -0.27 10.29 -0.95
N ARG A 14 0.03 10.79 0.25
CA ARG A 14 -0.96 11.43 1.15
C ARG A 14 -1.67 12.66 0.59
N THR A 15 -1.22 13.17 -0.57
CA THR A 15 -1.84 14.30 -1.29
C THR A 15 -2.87 13.86 -2.31
N PHE A 16 -3.01 12.56 -2.59
CA PHE A 16 -4.01 12.07 -3.53
C PHE A 16 -5.40 12.44 -3.02
N THR A 17 -6.25 12.89 -3.93
CA THR A 17 -7.67 12.97 -3.64
C THR A 17 -8.23 11.55 -3.45
N LEU A 18 -9.42 11.46 -2.87
CA LEU A 18 -10.10 10.17 -2.74
C LEU A 18 -10.31 9.49 -4.11
N GLU A 19 -10.65 10.27 -5.13
CA GLU A 19 -10.82 9.78 -6.50
C GLU A 19 -9.52 9.25 -7.09
N GLU A 20 -8.41 9.97 -6.91
CA GLU A 20 -7.10 9.52 -7.37
C GLU A 20 -6.68 8.22 -6.66
N ALA A 21 -6.88 8.13 -5.35
CA ALA A 21 -6.55 6.94 -4.58
C ALA A 21 -7.41 5.72 -4.97
N HIS A 22 -8.70 5.95 -5.22
CA HIS A 22 -9.62 4.90 -5.66
C HIS A 22 -9.24 4.33 -7.03
N ARG A 23 -8.90 5.21 -7.99
CA ARG A 23 -8.47 4.77 -9.33
C ARG A 23 -7.23 3.88 -9.27
N GLU A 24 -6.25 4.20 -8.43
CA GLU A 24 -5.06 3.33 -8.28
C GLU A 24 -5.43 1.96 -7.69
N ALA A 25 -6.41 1.90 -6.77
CA ALA A 25 -6.90 0.63 -6.25
C ALA A 25 -7.56 -0.21 -7.35
N GLU A 26 -8.44 0.39 -8.17
CA GLU A 26 -9.10 -0.28 -9.30
C GLU A 26 -8.08 -0.85 -10.30
N GLU A 27 -7.00 -0.12 -10.59
CA GLU A 27 -5.94 -0.60 -11.47
C GLU A 27 -5.22 -1.83 -10.89
N VAL A 28 -4.92 -1.84 -9.59
CA VAL A 28 -4.30 -2.98 -8.90
C VAL A 28 -5.25 -4.18 -8.86
N GLU A 29 -6.51 -3.97 -8.53
CA GLU A 29 -7.56 -5.00 -8.52
C GLU A 29 -7.66 -5.67 -9.90
N ALA A 30 -7.77 -4.88 -10.97
CA ALA A 30 -7.89 -5.40 -12.33
C ALA A 30 -6.67 -6.22 -12.77
N ILE A 31 -5.45 -5.80 -12.41
CA ILE A 31 -4.21 -6.54 -12.69
C ILE A 31 -4.22 -7.89 -11.98
N MET A 32 -4.58 -7.90 -10.71
CA MET A 32 -4.60 -9.12 -9.88
C MET A 32 -5.69 -10.09 -10.32
N GLU A 33 -6.90 -9.60 -10.59
CA GLU A 33 -7.99 -10.41 -11.13
C GLU A 33 -7.63 -11.02 -12.49
N GLY A 34 -7.03 -10.22 -13.37
CA GLY A 34 -6.56 -10.66 -14.68
C GLY A 34 -5.52 -11.78 -14.60
N ALA A 35 -4.63 -11.75 -13.59
CA ALA A 35 -3.64 -12.79 -13.36
C ALA A 35 -4.24 -14.16 -12.98
N TYR A 36 -5.49 -14.19 -12.53
CA TYR A 36 -6.20 -15.41 -12.11
C TYR A 36 -7.43 -15.74 -12.99
N ASP A 37 -7.46 -15.25 -14.23
CA ASP A 37 -8.57 -15.43 -15.18
C ASP A 37 -9.93 -15.00 -14.59
N GLY A 38 -9.95 -13.92 -13.79
CA GLY A 38 -11.16 -13.43 -13.11
C GLY A 38 -11.66 -14.33 -11.97
N ARG A 39 -10.83 -15.26 -11.48
CA ARG A 39 -11.16 -16.16 -10.35
C ARG A 39 -10.50 -15.70 -9.05
N ALA A 40 -10.31 -14.40 -8.91
CA ALA A 40 -9.86 -13.78 -7.68
C ALA A 40 -10.84 -12.67 -7.26
N GLY A 41 -10.99 -12.47 -5.95
CA GLY A 41 -11.60 -11.29 -5.36
C GLY A 41 -10.54 -10.56 -4.55
N VAL A 42 -10.31 -9.30 -4.87
CA VAL A 42 -9.23 -8.49 -4.28
C VAL A 42 -9.84 -7.40 -3.43
N LEU A 43 -9.37 -7.27 -2.19
CA LEU A 43 -9.69 -6.18 -1.29
C LEU A 43 -8.43 -5.35 -1.07
N VAL A 44 -8.50 -4.07 -1.43
CA VAL A 44 -7.40 -3.13 -1.27
C VAL A 44 -7.70 -2.16 -0.13
N HIS A 45 -6.95 -2.27 0.96
CA HIS A 45 -6.89 -1.23 1.99
C HIS A 45 -5.96 -0.11 1.52
N LEU A 46 -6.49 1.11 1.45
CA LEU A 46 -5.72 2.29 1.03
C LEU A 46 -5.14 3.03 2.23
N ASP A 47 -3.82 3.15 2.27
CA ASP A 47 -3.10 3.89 3.31
C ASP A 47 -2.40 5.11 2.72
N ALA A 48 -2.48 6.25 3.41
CA ALA A 48 -1.69 7.42 3.05
C ALA A 48 -0.23 7.22 3.45
N CYS A 49 0.72 7.60 2.60
CA CYS A 49 2.14 7.46 2.93
C CYS A 49 2.51 8.34 4.13
N ALA A 50 3.12 7.74 5.16
CA ALA A 50 3.62 8.41 6.35
C ALA A 50 5.04 7.91 6.64
N ASP A 51 5.77 8.56 7.54
CA ASP A 51 7.00 7.95 8.06
C ASP A 51 6.63 6.75 8.94
N PRO A 52 7.36 5.62 8.87
CA PRO A 52 8.67 5.44 8.21
C PRO A 52 8.62 4.95 6.74
N ASP A 53 7.46 4.91 6.08
CA ASP A 53 7.31 4.41 4.70
C ASP A 53 7.62 5.44 3.62
N CYS A 54 7.53 6.73 3.95
CA CYS A 54 7.77 7.82 3.01
C CYS A 54 9.14 7.75 2.26
N PRO A 55 10.26 7.34 2.90
CA PRO A 55 11.54 7.14 2.23
C PRO A 55 11.49 6.10 1.10
N ALA A 56 10.61 5.11 1.19
CA ALA A 56 10.46 4.05 0.19
C ALA A 56 9.65 4.47 -1.05
N CYS A 57 8.90 5.56 -0.96
CA CYS A 57 8.06 6.04 -2.04
C CYS A 57 8.91 6.42 -3.27
N ARG A 58 8.61 5.87 -4.45
CA ARG A 58 9.35 6.15 -5.70
C ARG A 58 8.87 7.39 -6.46
N ARG A 59 8.03 8.23 -5.85
CA ARG A 59 7.59 9.50 -6.45
C ARG A 59 8.80 10.45 -6.56
N ASN A 60 9.27 10.70 -7.78
CA ASN A 60 10.49 11.48 -8.06
C ASN A 60 10.47 12.90 -7.49
N ALA A 61 9.31 13.56 -7.45
CA ALA A 61 9.17 14.96 -7.01
C ALA A 61 8.20 15.11 -5.81
N CYS A 62 8.30 14.22 -4.82
CA CYS A 62 7.52 14.34 -3.59
C CYS A 62 8.06 15.50 -2.73
N ARG A 63 7.29 16.59 -2.61
CA ARG A 63 7.65 17.74 -1.76
C ARG A 63 7.41 17.52 -0.26
N LEU A 64 6.75 16.42 0.09
CA LEU A 64 6.41 16.08 1.47
C LEU A 64 7.41 15.10 2.12
N ARG A 65 8.39 14.60 1.36
CA ARG A 65 9.36 13.66 1.89
C ARG A 65 10.36 14.42 2.75
N GLU A 66 10.48 14.03 4.01
CA GLU A 66 11.39 14.68 4.98
C GLU A 66 12.82 14.14 4.89
N THR A 67 12.98 12.93 4.34
CA THR A 67 14.27 12.23 4.19
C THR A 67 14.49 11.81 2.73
N ASP A 68 15.71 11.46 2.35
CA ASP A 68 15.99 11.02 0.98
C ASP A 68 15.30 9.69 0.66
N CYS A 69 15.02 9.47 -0.62
CA CYS A 69 14.48 8.19 -1.07
C CYS A 69 15.48 7.08 -0.75
N SER A 70 15.09 6.14 0.10
CA SER A 70 15.84 4.91 0.30
C SER A 70 15.33 3.86 -0.69
N HIS A 71 16.25 3.18 -1.36
CA HIS A 71 15.86 2.13 -2.29
C HIS A 71 15.26 0.98 -1.48
N GLN A 72 14.01 0.61 -1.77
CA GLN A 72 13.46 -0.63 -1.21
C GLN A 72 14.24 -1.83 -1.73
N GLY A 73 14.30 -2.87 -0.90
CA GLY A 73 14.83 -4.18 -1.29
C GLY A 73 14.13 -4.75 -2.53
N PRO A 74 14.65 -5.84 -3.09
CA PRO A 74 14.04 -6.49 -4.25
C PRO A 74 12.59 -6.90 -3.94
N TRP A 75 11.70 -6.79 -4.92
CA TRP A 75 10.38 -7.40 -4.84
C TRP A 75 10.54 -8.91 -5.05
N ASN A 76 10.44 -9.69 -3.97
CA ASN A 76 10.39 -11.14 -4.02
C ASN A 76 9.17 -11.65 -3.25
N VAL A 77 8.84 -12.93 -3.46
CA VAL A 77 7.64 -13.54 -2.87
C VAL A 77 7.68 -13.45 -1.35
N GLU A 78 8.86 -13.67 -0.75
CA GLU A 78 9.05 -13.63 0.71
C GLU A 78 8.70 -12.26 1.31
N ILE A 79 9.06 -11.17 0.63
CA ILE A 79 8.75 -9.80 1.05
C ILE A 79 7.26 -9.51 0.84
N VAL A 80 6.68 -9.93 -0.29
CA VAL A 80 5.27 -9.64 -0.63
C VAL A 80 4.29 -10.36 0.30
N ILE A 81 4.59 -11.59 0.70
CA ILE A 81 3.73 -12.37 1.62
C ILE A 81 4.06 -12.11 3.09
N SER A 82 5.11 -11.32 3.38
CA SER A 82 5.43 -11.00 4.77
C SER A 82 4.35 -10.13 5.38
N GLU A 83 3.95 -10.46 6.61
CA GLU A 83 3.18 -9.53 7.39
C GLU A 83 4.05 -8.31 7.66
N ARG A 84 3.50 -7.13 7.38
CA ARG A 84 4.16 -5.89 7.71
C ARG A 84 4.38 -5.86 9.23
N ALA A 85 5.63 -5.80 9.67
CA ALA A 85 5.98 -5.39 11.03
C ALA A 85 5.73 -3.87 11.13
N GLY A 86 4.46 -3.48 11.18
CA GLY A 86 4.04 -2.10 11.32
C GLY A 86 3.48 -1.87 12.71
N ASP A 87 3.91 -0.79 13.35
CA ASP A 87 3.08 -0.18 14.39
C ASP A 87 1.65 -0.02 13.87
N PRO A 88 0.62 -0.17 14.72
CA PRO A 88 -0.77 -0.10 14.31
C PRO A 88 -1.05 1.19 13.52
N PRO A 89 -2.09 1.20 12.66
CA PRO A 89 -2.52 2.40 11.96
C PRO A 89 -2.51 3.63 12.88
N LEU A 90 -2.24 4.82 12.34
CA LEU A 90 -2.19 6.05 13.15
C LEU A 90 -3.47 6.28 13.99
N TRP A 91 -4.61 5.71 13.59
CA TRP A 91 -5.88 5.75 14.32
C TRP A 91 -6.07 4.63 15.37
N ASP A 92 -5.25 3.57 15.33
CA ASP A 92 -5.15 2.48 16.32
C ASP A 92 -3.93 2.65 17.24
N SER A 93 -3.09 3.65 16.99
CA SER A 93 -2.02 4.01 17.91
C SER A 93 -2.63 4.53 19.21
N PRO A 94 -2.17 4.06 20.39
CA PRO A 94 -2.59 4.63 21.66
C PRO A 94 -2.02 6.05 21.72
N HIS A 95 -2.77 7.03 21.21
CA HIS A 95 -2.58 8.42 21.55
C HIS A 95 -2.60 8.48 23.08
N LYS A 96 -1.41 8.62 23.68
CA LYS A 96 -1.29 9.06 25.06
C LYS A 96 -2.09 10.34 25.15
N GLN A 97 -3.24 10.26 25.82
CA GLN A 97 -3.95 11.41 26.35
C GLN A 97 -2.96 12.11 27.28
N GLY A 98 -2.31 13.13 26.75
CA GLY A 98 -1.64 14.18 27.52
C GLY A 98 -2.60 15.35 27.65
#